data_AF-A0A535L555-F1
#
_entry.id   AF-A0A535L555-F1
#
_cell.length_a   1.000
_cell.length_b   1.000
_cell.length_c   1.000
_cell.angle_alpha   90.00
_cell.angle_beta   90.00
_cell.angle_gamma   90.00
#
_symmetry.space_group_name_H-M   'P 1'
#
loop_
_entity.id
_entity.type
_entity.pdbx_description
1 polymer ?
#
loop_
_entity_poly.entity_id
_entity_poly.type
_entity_poly.pdbx_seq_one_letter_code
_entity_poly.pdbx_strand_id
1 'polypeptide(L)'
;RLALYRREIDRCWRKYEQRNRALAHLASNVLLLLCQVHGCSLLSMESLKTLKTTGRGKGVRGRWRNYRNNATIRGEIWRLLRYKCHLLGLRFHTQQPRGTSHTCPHCGKPAKTYRSPTERNEAVTWGRWLYCEVCGFNGDRDYCASLNIARLGVGYLVQMKTVGKARPCSITDPRVKPVSYTGAGSVLLLPPTGINPARHVRGKMCYCPGWLSSAFLQSSQPKAVFLRLCG
;
A
#
# COMPACT_ATOMS: atom_id res chain seq x y z
N ARG A 1 17.95 34.92 -21.87
CA ARG A 1 18.25 33.47 -21.97
C ARG A 1 17.79 32.68 -20.73
N LEU A 2 18.19 33.05 -19.51
CA LEU A 2 17.81 32.36 -18.27
C LEU A 2 16.29 32.25 -18.04
N ALA A 3 15.52 33.30 -18.36
CA ALA A 3 14.06 33.28 -18.24
C ALA A 3 13.38 32.24 -19.15
N LEU A 4 13.92 32.01 -20.36
CA LEU A 4 13.42 30.99 -21.28
C LEU A 4 13.66 29.58 -20.71
N TYR A 5 14.86 29.33 -20.18
CA TYR A 5 15.17 28.05 -19.54
C TYR A 5 14.30 27.79 -18.31
N ARG A 6 14.06 28.80 -17.47
CA ARG A 6 13.15 28.66 -16.32
C ARG A 6 11.74 28.28 -16.76
N ARG A 7 11.19 28.97 -17.78
CA ARG A 7 9.87 28.64 -18.34
C ARG A 7 9.79 27.22 -18.88
N GLU A 8 10.83 26.75 -19.56
CA GLU A 8 10.87 25.38 -20.10
C GLU A 8 10.98 24.33 -18.98
N ILE A 9 11.78 24.60 -17.95
CA ILE A 9 11.88 23.78 -16.75
C ILE A 9 10.51 23.68 -16.05
N ASP A 10 9.82 24.80 -15.86
CA ASP A 10 8.49 24.84 -15.24
C ASP A 10 7.45 24.08 -16.07
N ARG A 11 7.52 24.17 -17.41
CA ARG A 11 6.68 23.37 -18.32
C ARG A 11 6.94 21.87 -18.15
N CYS A 12 8.21 21.46 -18.11
CA CYS A 12 8.59 20.07 -17.86
C CYS A 12 8.07 19.56 -16.51
N TRP A 13 8.23 20.35 -15.44
CA TRP A 13 7.75 20.00 -14.11
C TRP A 13 6.23 19.87 -14.05
N ARG A 14 5.48 20.78 -14.68
CA ARG A 14 4.02 20.67 -14.76
C ARG A 14 3.58 19.37 -15.44
N LYS A 15 4.23 18.99 -16.55
CA LYS A 15 3.95 17.71 -17.24
C LYS A 15 4.31 16.51 -16.37
N TYR A 16 5.45 16.56 -15.68
CA TYR A 16 5.88 15.51 -14.76
C TYR A 16 4.88 15.33 -13.60
N GLU A 17 4.48 16.42 -12.94
CA GLU A 17 3.49 16.41 -11.86
C GLU A 17 2.13 15.89 -12.33
N GLN A 18 1.67 16.31 -13.52
CA GLN A 18 0.42 15.83 -14.09
C GLN A 18 0.45 14.31 -14.30
N ARG A 19 1.53 13.76 -14.86
CA ARG A 19 1.70 12.30 -15.04
C ARG A 19 1.73 11.57 -13.69
N ASN A 20 2.44 12.12 -12.71
CA ASN A 20 2.51 11.55 -11.37
C ASN A 20 1.14 11.52 -10.68
N ARG A 21 0.35 12.59 -10.83
CA ARG A 21 -1.04 12.64 -10.33
C ARG A 21 -1.91 11.60 -11.03
N ALA A 22 -1.85 11.50 -12.36
CA ALA A 22 -2.60 10.52 -13.12
C ALA A 22 -2.26 9.08 -12.68
N LEU A 23 -0.97 8.79 -12.49
CA LEU A 23 -0.49 7.49 -12.00
C LEU A 23 -0.99 7.20 -10.58
N ALA A 24 -0.98 8.20 -9.68
CA ALA A 24 -1.50 8.04 -8.33
C ALA A 24 -3.02 7.79 -8.33
N HIS A 25 -3.77 8.46 -9.19
CA HIS A 25 -5.20 8.21 -9.36
C HIS A 25 -5.47 6.79 -9.85
N LEU A 26 -4.73 6.33 -10.87
CA LEU A 26 -4.83 4.98 -11.41
C LEU A 26 -4.52 3.93 -10.34
N ALA A 27 -3.38 4.05 -9.67
CA ALA A 27 -2.97 3.12 -8.61
C ALA A 27 -4.00 3.07 -7.48
N SER A 28 -4.51 4.22 -7.05
CA SER A 28 -5.55 4.28 -6.01
C SER A 28 -6.85 3.61 -6.47
N ASN A 29 -7.27 3.81 -7.72
CA ASN A 29 -8.48 3.19 -8.24
C ASN A 29 -8.35 1.68 -8.34
N VAL A 30 -7.19 1.17 -8.78
CA VAL A 30 -6.91 -0.27 -8.83
C VAL A 30 -7.00 -0.87 -7.42
N LEU A 31 -6.36 -0.24 -6.42
CA LEU A 31 -6.41 -0.73 -5.04
C LEU A 31 -7.85 -0.78 -4.49
N LEU A 32 -8.65 0.25 -4.76
CA LEU A 32 -10.04 0.30 -4.30
C LEU A 32 -10.93 -0.72 -5.01
N LEU A 33 -10.71 -0.93 -6.32
CA LEU A 33 -11.41 -1.96 -7.08
C LEU A 33 -11.12 -3.34 -6.48
N LEU A 34 -9.86 -3.65 -6.21
CA LEU A 34 -9.48 -4.91 -5.55
C LEU A 34 -10.15 -5.04 -4.19
N CYS A 35 -10.20 -3.96 -3.40
CA CYS A 35 -10.91 -3.96 -2.12
C CYS A 35 -12.40 -4.28 -2.30
N GLN A 36 -13.06 -3.70 -3.31
CA GLN A 36 -14.48 -3.95 -3.58
C GLN A 36 -14.75 -5.38 -4.08
N VAL A 37 -13.96 -5.86 -5.03
CA VAL A 37 -14.07 -7.22 -5.59
C VAL A 37 -13.89 -8.28 -4.51
N HIS A 38 -12.96 -8.06 -3.58
CA HIS A 38 -12.71 -8.96 -2.46
C HIS A 38 -13.55 -8.66 -1.21
N GLY A 39 -14.53 -7.74 -1.28
CA GLY A 39 -15.41 -7.42 -0.15
C GLY A 39 -14.67 -6.90 1.09
N CYS A 40 -13.51 -6.27 0.92
CA CYS A 40 -12.69 -5.77 2.02
C CYS A 40 -13.41 -4.64 2.75
N SER A 41 -13.39 -4.68 4.08
CA SER A 41 -13.91 -3.58 4.93
C SER A 41 -12.82 -2.62 5.43
N LEU A 42 -11.55 -2.99 5.23
CA LEU A 42 -10.38 -2.23 5.69
C LEU A 42 -9.26 -2.28 4.62
N LEU A 43 -8.75 -1.11 4.27
CA LEU A 43 -7.48 -0.95 3.56
C LEU A 43 -6.42 -0.45 4.54
N SER A 44 -5.38 -1.26 4.76
CA SER A 44 -4.23 -0.91 5.59
C SER A 44 -2.99 -0.69 4.74
N MET A 45 -2.25 0.39 5.02
CA MET A 45 -0.98 0.68 4.36
C MET A 45 0.13 0.97 5.36
N GLU A 46 1.39 0.81 4.96
CA GLU A 46 2.51 1.24 5.78
C GLU A 46 2.56 2.75 5.99
N SER A 47 3.01 3.18 7.16
CA SER A 47 3.24 4.57 7.52
C SER A 47 4.69 4.97 7.22
N LEU A 48 4.90 5.69 6.12
CA LEU A 48 6.20 6.18 5.67
C LEU A 48 6.57 7.57 6.21
N LYS A 49 5.87 8.07 7.24
CA LYS A 49 6.16 9.38 7.86
C LYS A 49 7.59 9.49 8.40
N THR A 50 8.24 8.36 8.66
CA THR A 50 9.63 8.26 9.14
C THR A 50 10.67 8.27 8.02
N LEU A 51 10.26 8.19 6.76
CA LEU A 51 11.15 8.16 5.60
C LEU A 51 11.67 9.57 5.22
N LYS A 52 12.12 10.34 6.22
CA LYS A 52 12.64 11.69 6.02
C LYS A 52 14.01 11.66 5.36
N THR A 53 14.29 12.63 4.50
CA THR A 53 15.58 12.83 3.83
C THR A 53 16.48 13.82 4.58
N THR A 54 15.92 14.53 5.56
CA THR A 54 16.64 15.43 6.46
C THR A 54 17.68 14.67 7.28
N GLY A 55 18.90 15.22 7.34
CA GLY A 55 20.02 14.66 8.12
C GLY A 55 20.91 13.64 7.39
N ARG A 56 20.71 13.39 6.09
CA ARG A 56 21.48 12.38 5.34
C ARG A 56 22.67 12.90 4.51
N GLY A 57 23.08 14.15 4.76
CA GLY A 57 24.22 14.81 4.10
C GLY A 57 23.96 15.26 2.66
N LYS A 58 24.78 16.20 2.17
CA LYS A 58 24.72 16.73 0.79
C LYS A 58 25.51 15.90 -0.24
N GLY A 59 26.14 14.80 0.19
CA GLY A 59 26.92 13.91 -0.68
C GLY A 59 26.09 13.16 -1.73
N VAL A 60 26.76 12.50 -2.68
CA VAL A 60 26.12 11.79 -3.82
C VAL A 60 25.06 10.80 -3.36
N ARG A 61 25.37 9.96 -2.35
CA ARG A 61 24.42 8.97 -1.79
C ARG A 61 23.19 9.64 -1.14
N GLY A 62 23.40 10.75 -0.43
CA GLY A 62 22.32 11.54 0.17
C GLY A 62 21.39 12.15 -0.89
N ARG A 63 21.97 12.77 -1.93
CA ARG A 63 21.22 13.34 -3.06
C ARG A 63 20.43 12.30 -3.84
N TRP A 64 21.05 11.16 -4.18
CA TRP A 64 20.36 10.08 -4.89
C TRP A 64 19.19 9.52 -4.10
N ARG A 65 19.36 9.31 -2.79
CA ARG A 65 18.28 8.83 -1.92
C ARG A 65 17.16 9.87 -1.78
N ASN A 66 17.52 11.16 -1.71
CA ASN A 66 16.53 12.24 -1.71
C ASN A 66 15.72 12.25 -3.01
N TYR A 67 16.39 12.17 -4.16
CA TYR A 67 15.73 12.04 -5.45
C TYR A 67 14.80 10.83 -5.50
N ARG A 68 15.26 9.64 -5.11
CA ARG A 68 14.42 8.42 -5.08
C ARG A 68 13.19 8.57 -4.19
N ASN A 69 13.32 9.21 -3.03
CA ASN A 69 12.20 9.42 -2.12
C ASN A 69 11.19 10.42 -2.70
N ASN A 70 11.66 11.53 -3.28
CA ASN A 70 10.80 12.59 -3.82
C ASN A 70 10.21 12.25 -5.19
N ALA A 71 10.87 11.41 -5.99
CA ALA A 71 10.37 11.00 -7.30
C ALA A 71 9.20 10.02 -7.21
N THR A 72 8.99 9.38 -6.05
CA THR A 72 7.91 8.40 -5.88
C THR A 72 6.58 9.05 -5.50
N ILE A 73 5.49 8.58 -6.10
CA ILE A 73 4.13 9.11 -5.92
C ILE A 73 3.43 8.69 -4.62
N ARG A 74 4.18 8.20 -3.62
CA ARG A 74 3.62 7.53 -2.44
C ARG A 74 2.70 8.43 -1.62
N GLY A 75 3.11 9.68 -1.38
CA GLY A 75 2.31 10.65 -0.64
C GLY A 75 0.98 10.98 -1.34
N GLU A 76 0.99 11.08 -2.68
CA GLU A 76 -0.23 11.29 -3.46
C GLU A 76 -1.17 10.09 -3.38
N ILE A 77 -0.65 8.86 -3.47
CA ILE A 77 -1.48 7.64 -3.31
C ILE A 77 -2.21 7.66 -1.95
N TRP A 78 -1.52 8.03 -0.87
CA TRP A 78 -2.15 8.10 0.46
C TRP A 78 -3.25 9.15 0.53
N ARG A 79 -2.96 10.37 0.05
CA ARG A 79 -3.92 11.47 0.01
C ARG A 79 -5.18 11.05 -0.75
N LEU A 80 -4.99 10.42 -1.91
CA LEU A 80 -6.09 9.96 -2.76
C LEU A 80 -6.87 8.81 -2.11
N LEU A 81 -6.19 7.79 -1.58
CA LEU A 81 -6.86 6.67 -0.93
C LEU A 81 -7.68 7.11 0.27
N ARG A 82 -7.19 8.04 1.09
CA ARG A 82 -7.89 8.51 2.29
C ARG A 82 -9.29 9.05 1.97
N TYR A 83 -9.40 9.94 0.98
CA TYR A 83 -10.70 10.50 0.62
C TYR A 83 -11.57 9.51 -0.15
N LYS A 84 -10.98 8.72 -1.07
CA LYS A 84 -11.74 7.76 -1.87
C LYS A 84 -12.28 6.61 -1.03
N CYS A 85 -11.50 6.13 -0.05
CA CYS A 85 -11.97 5.14 0.91
C CYS A 85 -13.16 5.69 1.70
N HIS A 86 -13.06 6.93 2.18
CA HIS A 86 -14.17 7.60 2.88
C HIS A 86 -15.44 7.64 2.03
N LEU A 87 -15.33 7.99 0.75
CA LEU A 87 -16.46 8.01 -0.19
C LEU A 87 -17.10 6.66 -0.44
N LEU A 88 -16.31 5.58 -0.38
CA LEU A 88 -16.79 4.22 -0.58
C LEU A 88 -17.25 3.55 0.74
N GLY A 89 -17.15 4.25 1.88
CA GLY A 89 -17.41 3.65 3.20
C GLY A 89 -16.34 2.63 3.63
N LEU A 90 -15.18 2.60 2.95
CA LEU A 90 -14.07 1.72 3.26
C LEU A 90 -13.23 2.34 4.39
N ARG A 91 -12.87 1.55 5.41
CA ARG A 91 -11.96 2.03 6.46
C ARG A 91 -10.55 2.13 5.89
N PHE A 92 -9.89 3.27 6.08
CA PHE A 92 -8.49 3.47 5.69
C PHE A 92 -7.64 3.70 6.93
N HIS A 93 -6.52 2.99 7.05
CA HIS A 93 -5.61 3.17 8.17
C HIS A 93 -4.15 2.94 7.79
N THR A 94 -3.24 3.68 8.43
CA THR A 94 -1.79 3.57 8.19
C THR A 94 -1.08 2.95 9.39
N GLN A 95 -0.35 1.86 9.18
CA GLN A 95 0.30 1.06 10.20
C GLN A 95 1.80 1.33 10.31
N GLN A 96 2.41 1.08 11.46
CA GLN A 96 3.85 1.24 11.62
C GLN A 96 4.60 0.12 10.84
N PRO A 97 5.47 0.45 9.86
CA PRO A 97 6.13 -0.57 9.03
C PRO A 97 7.34 -1.24 9.68
N ARG A 98 7.71 -0.85 10.91
CA ARG A 98 8.95 -1.32 11.52
C ARG A 98 8.89 -2.84 11.72
N GLY A 99 9.85 -3.55 11.12
CA GLY A 99 9.98 -5.00 11.24
C GLY A 99 9.05 -5.81 10.33
N THR A 100 8.09 -5.20 9.63
CA THR A 100 7.10 -5.96 8.83
C THR A 100 7.73 -6.74 7.68
N SER A 101 8.85 -6.27 7.14
CA SER A 101 9.60 -6.92 6.06
C SER A 101 10.68 -7.90 6.53
N HIS A 102 10.77 -8.14 7.85
CA HIS A 102 11.70 -9.08 8.48
C HIS A 102 10.99 -10.12 9.36
N THR A 103 9.66 -10.09 9.40
CA THR A 103 8.84 -11.02 10.18
C THR A 103 8.12 -11.97 9.25
N CYS A 104 8.16 -13.27 9.55
CA CYS A 104 7.40 -14.26 8.79
C CYS A 104 5.90 -14.04 8.98
N PRO A 105 5.10 -13.93 7.90
CA PRO A 105 3.65 -13.79 8.00
C PRO A 105 2.96 -15.06 8.54
N HIS A 106 3.54 -16.23 8.31
CA HIS A 106 2.99 -17.54 8.70
C HIS A 106 3.17 -17.87 10.18
N CYS A 107 4.37 -17.69 10.75
CA CYS A 107 4.66 -18.08 12.14
C CYS A 107 5.00 -16.91 13.06
N GLY A 108 5.16 -15.69 12.52
CA GLY A 108 5.49 -14.50 13.31
C GLY A 108 6.94 -14.42 13.80
N LYS A 109 7.78 -15.43 13.55
CA LYS A 109 9.21 -15.40 13.89
C LYS A 109 10.02 -14.54 12.91
N PRO A 110 11.19 -14.04 13.32
CA PRO A 110 12.11 -13.36 12.40
C PRO A 110 12.46 -14.25 11.20
N ALA A 111 12.55 -13.65 10.02
CA ALA A 111 12.89 -14.33 8.77
C ALA A 111 14.06 -13.62 8.10
N LYS A 112 14.90 -14.41 7.40
CA LYS A 112 16.10 -13.90 6.73
C LYS A 112 15.75 -13.41 5.34
N THR A 113 16.51 -12.41 4.87
CA THR A 113 16.31 -11.78 3.57
C THR A 113 17.38 -12.28 2.59
N TYR A 114 16.95 -12.56 1.37
CA TYR A 114 17.78 -13.12 0.30
C TYR A 114 17.58 -12.32 -1.00
N ARG A 115 18.55 -12.42 -1.91
CA ARG A 115 18.50 -11.71 -3.21
C ARG A 115 17.48 -12.34 -4.15
N SER A 116 17.45 -13.67 -4.20
CA SER A 116 16.59 -14.47 -5.07
C SER A 116 16.04 -15.69 -4.30
N PRO A 117 15.04 -16.39 -4.85
CA PRO A 117 14.49 -17.60 -4.23
C PRO A 117 15.48 -18.76 -4.10
N THR A 118 16.46 -18.80 -5.00
CA THR A 118 17.45 -19.88 -5.17
C THR A 118 18.78 -19.58 -4.48
N GLU A 119 19.19 -18.31 -4.41
CA GLU A 119 20.44 -17.91 -3.73
C GLU A 119 20.22 -17.76 -2.21
N ARG A 120 20.33 -18.88 -1.49
CA ARG A 120 20.18 -18.93 -0.02
C ARG A 120 21.48 -19.12 0.76
N ASN A 121 22.62 -19.00 0.10
CA ASN A 121 23.93 -19.24 0.70
C ASN A 121 24.28 -18.18 1.76
N GLU A 122 23.87 -16.93 1.54
CA GLU A 122 24.16 -15.82 2.46
C GLU A 122 22.92 -14.93 2.64
N ALA A 123 22.57 -14.66 3.89
CA ALA A 123 21.51 -13.72 4.22
C ALA A 123 22.01 -12.29 4.03
N VAL A 124 21.26 -11.49 3.29
CA VAL A 124 21.58 -10.09 3.00
C VAL A 124 20.72 -9.14 3.82
N THR A 125 21.22 -7.94 4.09
CA THR A 125 20.44 -6.89 4.78
C THR A 125 19.31 -6.30 3.91
N TRP A 126 19.41 -6.48 2.59
CA TRP A 126 18.50 -5.93 1.60
C TRP A 126 18.38 -6.88 0.41
N GLY A 127 17.15 -7.26 0.08
CA GLY A 127 16.84 -8.23 -0.96
C GLY A 127 15.33 -8.26 -1.21
N ARG A 128 14.92 -8.93 -2.28
CA ARG A 128 13.52 -9.06 -2.68
C ARG A 128 12.84 -10.28 -2.08
N TRP A 129 13.62 -11.21 -1.54
CA TRP A 129 13.11 -12.50 -1.12
C TRP A 129 13.22 -12.70 0.38
N LEU A 130 12.25 -13.40 0.96
CA LEU A 130 12.18 -13.71 2.38
C LEU A 130 12.01 -15.21 2.57
N TYR A 131 12.84 -15.79 3.44
CA TYR A 131 12.73 -17.19 3.83
C TYR A 131 12.77 -17.33 5.36
N CYS A 132 11.84 -18.12 5.88
CA CYS A 132 11.72 -18.41 7.30
C CYS A 132 12.28 -19.80 7.60
N GLU A 133 13.36 -19.85 8.38
CA GLU A 133 14.00 -21.11 8.78
C GLU A 133 13.18 -21.90 9.81
N VAL A 134 12.22 -21.26 10.48
CA VAL A 134 11.39 -21.91 11.52
C VAL A 134 10.23 -22.70 10.93
N CYS A 135 9.53 -22.15 9.95
CA CYS A 135 8.33 -22.78 9.37
C CYS A 135 8.45 -23.10 7.87
N GLY A 136 9.63 -22.89 7.28
CA GLY A 136 9.90 -23.14 5.86
C GLY A 136 9.23 -22.15 4.89
N PHE A 137 8.49 -21.14 5.38
CA PHE A 137 7.83 -20.17 4.51
C PHE A 137 8.82 -19.47 3.58
N ASN A 138 8.45 -19.35 2.32
CA ASN A 138 9.31 -18.85 1.25
C ASN A 138 8.50 -17.96 0.30
N GLY A 139 8.89 -16.68 0.15
CA GLY A 139 8.13 -15.77 -0.71
C GLY A 139 8.74 -14.39 -0.90
N ASP A 140 8.09 -13.60 -1.77
CA ASP A 140 8.47 -12.22 -2.01
C ASP A 140 8.31 -11.38 -0.73
N ARG A 141 9.33 -10.56 -0.45
CA ARG A 141 9.43 -9.78 0.79
C ARG A 141 8.39 -8.66 0.86
N ASP A 142 8.05 -8.04 -0.26
CA ASP A 142 7.03 -6.99 -0.32
C ASP A 142 5.64 -7.59 -0.12
N TYR A 143 5.39 -8.79 -0.67
CA TYR A 143 4.20 -9.58 -0.35
C TYR A 143 4.11 -9.89 1.15
N CYS A 144 5.18 -10.37 1.76
CA CYS A 144 5.23 -10.63 3.22
C CYS A 144 4.94 -9.39 4.05
N ALA A 145 5.57 -8.26 3.68
CA ALA A 145 5.33 -6.98 4.33
C ALA A 145 3.87 -6.56 4.20
N SER A 146 3.24 -6.75 3.03
CA SER A 146 1.82 -6.44 2.81
C SER A 146 0.89 -7.24 3.74
N LEU A 147 1.15 -8.54 3.91
CA LEU A 147 0.39 -9.40 4.83
C LEU A 147 0.54 -8.94 6.27
N ASN A 148 1.76 -8.61 6.69
CA ASN A 148 2.04 -8.12 8.03
C ASN A 148 1.37 -6.77 8.31
N ILE A 149 1.33 -5.86 7.32
CA ILE A 149 0.59 -4.60 7.41
C ILE A 149 -0.91 -4.84 7.53
N ALA A 150 -1.48 -5.79 6.78
CA ALA A 150 -2.89 -6.17 6.90
C ALA A 150 -3.20 -6.73 8.30
N ARG A 151 -2.32 -7.60 8.83
CA ARG A 151 -2.42 -8.14 10.21
C ARG A 151 -2.40 -7.05 11.27
N LEU A 152 -1.52 -6.06 11.14
CA LEU A 152 -1.50 -4.88 12.01
C LEU A 152 -2.82 -4.10 11.92
N GLY A 153 -3.34 -3.93 10.70
CA GLY A 153 -4.67 -3.40 10.39
C GLY A 153 -5.78 -4.04 11.22
N VAL A 154 -5.86 -5.37 11.13
CA VAL A 154 -6.87 -6.16 11.84
C VAL A 154 -6.66 -6.08 13.35
N GLY A 155 -5.42 -6.25 13.84
CA GLY A 155 -5.09 -6.15 15.27
C GLY A 155 -5.49 -4.80 15.88
N TYR A 156 -5.26 -3.71 15.15
CA TYR A 156 -5.70 -2.38 15.53
C TYR A 156 -7.23 -2.28 15.65
N LEU A 157 -7.99 -2.78 14.68
CA LEU A 157 -9.46 -2.75 14.72
C LEU A 157 -10.03 -3.62 15.85
N VAL A 158 -9.47 -4.81 16.06
CA VAL A 158 -9.89 -5.70 17.15
C VAL A 158 -9.66 -5.02 18.49
N GLN A 159 -8.49 -4.43 18.72
CA GLN A 159 -8.21 -3.69 19.93
C GLN A 159 -9.18 -2.52 20.14
N MET A 160 -9.44 -1.75 19.08
CA MET A 160 -10.39 -0.63 19.17
C MET A 160 -11.78 -1.11 19.59
N LYS A 161 -12.24 -2.25 19.07
CA LYS A 161 -13.54 -2.82 19.46
C LYS A 161 -13.56 -3.31 20.89
N THR A 162 -12.49 -3.94 21.38
CA THR A 162 -12.46 -4.54 22.71
C THR A 162 -12.21 -3.53 23.82
N VAL A 163 -11.33 -2.55 23.61
CA VAL A 163 -10.88 -1.61 24.66
C VAL A 163 -11.50 -0.22 24.49
N GLY A 164 -12.14 0.07 23.34
CA GLY A 164 -12.61 1.41 22.99
C GLY A 164 -11.49 2.42 22.70
N LYS A 165 -10.21 1.99 22.78
CA LYS A 165 -9.03 2.85 22.60
C LYS A 165 -8.20 2.40 21.41
N ALA A 166 -7.92 3.33 20.50
CA ALA A 166 -6.98 3.16 19.40
C ALA A 166 -5.54 3.26 19.89
N ARG A 167 -4.76 2.17 19.81
CA ARG A 167 -3.31 2.23 20.01
C ARG A 167 -2.59 1.56 18.84
N PRO A 168 -1.49 2.13 18.33
CA PRO A 168 -0.66 1.45 17.35
C PRO A 168 -0.05 0.18 17.97
N CYS A 169 0.08 -0.87 17.17
CA CYS A 169 0.74 -2.12 17.55
C CYS A 169 2.02 -2.32 16.74
N SER A 170 2.99 -3.01 17.35
CA SER A 170 4.16 -3.52 16.65
C SER A 170 3.84 -4.87 16.01
N ILE A 171 4.58 -5.27 14.97
CA ILE A 171 4.40 -6.60 14.36
C ILE A 171 4.78 -7.74 15.33
N THR A 172 5.58 -7.43 16.35
CA THR A 172 5.98 -8.35 17.42
C THR A 172 4.96 -8.44 18.56
N ASP A 173 3.89 -7.66 18.50
CA ASP A 173 2.88 -7.63 19.54
C ASP A 173 2.08 -8.94 19.56
N PRO A 174 1.90 -9.59 20.73
CA PRO A 174 1.17 -10.86 20.84
C PRO A 174 -0.26 -10.83 20.26
N ARG A 175 -0.87 -9.63 20.17
CA ARG A 175 -2.21 -9.44 19.62
C ARG A 175 -2.26 -9.62 18.10
N VAL A 176 -1.12 -9.45 17.42
CA VAL A 176 -0.99 -9.57 15.98
C VAL A 176 -0.72 -11.03 15.63
N LYS A 177 -1.77 -11.86 15.68
CA LYS A 177 -1.63 -13.30 15.47
C LYS A 177 -1.08 -13.61 14.07
N PRO A 178 -0.10 -14.52 13.95
CA PRO A 178 0.35 -15.00 12.66
C PRO A 178 -0.72 -15.90 12.04
N VAL A 179 -0.87 -15.81 10.73
CA VAL A 179 -1.89 -16.54 9.98
C VAL A 179 -1.27 -16.96 8.65
N SER A 180 -1.42 -18.23 8.30
CA SER A 180 -1.19 -18.69 6.93
C SER A 180 -2.35 -18.22 6.06
N TYR A 181 -2.15 -17.15 5.30
CA TYR A 181 -3.15 -16.65 4.36
C TYR A 181 -3.46 -17.68 3.25
N THR A 182 -2.46 -18.49 2.86
CA THR A 182 -2.62 -19.64 1.95
C THR A 182 -3.48 -20.75 2.56
N GLY A 183 -3.20 -21.17 3.78
CA GLY A 183 -3.94 -22.24 4.47
C GLY A 183 -5.35 -21.83 4.91
N ALA A 184 -5.61 -20.53 5.09
CA ALA A 184 -6.92 -20.00 5.45
C ALA A 184 -7.87 -19.77 4.25
N GLY A 185 -7.49 -20.21 3.04
CA GLY A 185 -8.31 -20.04 1.83
C GLY A 185 -8.40 -18.60 1.31
N SER A 186 -7.56 -17.69 1.83
CA SER A 186 -7.58 -16.27 1.45
C SER A 186 -6.70 -15.93 0.24
N VAL A 187 -6.07 -16.93 -0.38
CA VAL A 187 -5.43 -16.79 -1.70
C VAL A 187 -6.54 -16.77 -2.73
N LEU A 188 -7.13 -15.60 -2.92
CA LEU A 188 -7.55 -15.24 -4.25
C LEU A 188 -6.31 -14.65 -4.93
N LEU A 189 -5.51 -15.52 -5.56
CA LEU A 189 -4.96 -15.14 -6.86
C LEU A 189 -6.12 -14.47 -7.59
N LEU A 190 -5.91 -13.30 -8.20
CA LEU A 190 -6.87 -12.75 -9.14
C LEU A 190 -7.38 -13.94 -9.94
N PRO A 191 -8.69 -14.29 -9.88
CA PRO A 191 -9.18 -15.45 -10.59
C PRO A 191 -8.64 -15.30 -12.02
N PRO A 192 -8.02 -16.35 -12.59
CA PRO A 192 -7.52 -16.25 -13.96
C PRO A 192 -8.65 -15.62 -14.76
N THR A 193 -8.34 -14.52 -15.45
CA THR A 193 -9.30 -13.84 -16.30
C THR A 193 -9.67 -14.85 -17.38
N GLY A 194 -10.64 -15.71 -17.08
CA GLY A 194 -11.33 -16.50 -18.06
C GLY A 194 -11.86 -15.54 -19.12
N ILE A 195 -12.04 -16.05 -20.33
CA ILE A 195 -12.41 -15.28 -21.52
C ILE A 195 -13.67 -14.41 -21.29
N ASN A 196 -14.46 -14.70 -20.25
CA ASN A 196 -15.56 -13.86 -19.79
C ASN A 196 -15.39 -13.49 -18.31
N PRO A 197 -15.04 -12.23 -17.99
CA PRO A 197 -15.04 -11.79 -16.61
C PRO A 197 -16.46 -11.77 -16.02
N ALA A 198 -16.60 -12.17 -14.76
CA ALA A 198 -17.88 -12.19 -14.05
C ALA A 198 -18.54 -10.80 -14.06
N ARG A 199 -19.77 -10.74 -14.57
CA ARG A 199 -20.58 -9.51 -14.62
C ARG A 199 -21.08 -9.17 -13.22
N HIS A 200 -20.77 -7.97 -12.73
CA HIS A 200 -21.46 -7.43 -11.56
C HIS A 200 -22.77 -6.81 -12.01
N VAL A 201 -23.91 -7.34 -11.55
CA VAL A 201 -25.23 -6.78 -11.83
C VAL A 201 -25.70 -6.01 -10.61
N ARG A 202 -26.07 -4.73 -10.79
CA ARG A 202 -26.70 -3.91 -9.75
C ARG A 202 -27.97 -3.29 -10.32
N GLY A 203 -29.14 -3.81 -9.92
CA GLY A 203 -30.42 -3.45 -10.53
C GLY A 203 -30.51 -3.95 -11.98
N LYS A 204 -30.91 -3.10 -12.94
CA LYS A 204 -30.99 -3.44 -14.37
C LYS A 204 -29.66 -3.25 -15.15
N MET A 205 -28.58 -2.83 -14.50
CA MET A 205 -27.29 -2.58 -15.17
C MET A 205 -26.28 -3.72 -14.93
N CYS A 206 -25.75 -4.27 -16.03
CA CYS A 206 -24.62 -5.22 -16.04
C CYS A 206 -23.29 -4.47 -16.24
N TYR A 207 -22.34 -4.66 -15.33
CA TYR A 207 -20.98 -4.13 -15.43
C TYR A 207 -20.02 -5.25 -15.81
N CYS A 208 -19.37 -5.13 -16.97
CA CYS A 208 -18.20 -5.94 -17.35
C CYS A 208 -16.92 -5.23 -16.87
N PRO A 209 -15.93 -5.92 -16.27
CA PRO A 209 -14.67 -5.30 -15.88
C PRO A 209 -13.77 -5.11 -17.10
N GLY A 210 -14.10 -4.11 -17.89
CA GLY A 210 -13.23 -3.43 -18.83
C GLY A 210 -13.42 -1.94 -18.57
N TRP A 211 -12.32 -1.22 -18.33
CA TRP A 211 -12.35 0.20 -18.01
C TRP A 211 -13.03 0.99 -19.13
N LEU A 212 -14.24 1.52 -18.89
CA LEU A 212 -14.91 2.43 -19.83
C LEU A 212 -14.90 3.89 -19.37
N SER A 213 -14.57 4.19 -18.12
CA SER A 213 -14.32 5.58 -17.70
C SER A 213 -13.58 5.65 -16.37
N SER A 214 -12.74 6.68 -16.23
CA SER A 214 -12.22 7.12 -14.94
C SER A 214 -13.40 7.51 -14.05
N ALA A 215 -13.67 6.74 -12.99
CA ALA A 215 -14.66 7.12 -11.99
C ALA A 215 -14.19 8.40 -11.27
N PHE A 216 -14.80 9.54 -11.63
CA PHE A 216 -14.77 10.73 -10.81
C PHE A 216 -15.74 10.50 -9.65
N LEU A 217 -15.22 10.11 -8.50
CA LEU A 217 -16.01 10.03 -7.27
C LEU A 217 -16.42 11.45 -6.88
N GLN A 218 -17.66 11.82 -7.19
CA GLN A 218 -18.28 13.05 -6.72
C GLN A 218 -18.82 12.86 -5.30
N SER A 219 -18.78 13.92 -4.51
CA SER A 219 -19.26 13.94 -3.14
C SER A 219 -20.18 15.12 -2.93
N SER A 220 -21.25 14.91 -2.17
CA SER A 220 -22.10 15.99 -1.66
C SER A 220 -21.49 16.74 -0.47
N GLN A 221 -20.35 16.28 0.07
CA GLN A 221 -19.72 16.87 1.26
C GLN A 221 -18.97 18.17 0.93
N PRO A 222 -19.07 19.21 1.78
CA PRO A 222 -18.34 20.47 1.60
C PRO A 222 -16.83 20.28 1.54
N LYS A 223 -16.14 21.08 0.72
CA LYS A 223 -14.68 21.05 0.53
C LYS A 223 -13.90 21.12 1.85
N ALA A 224 -14.38 21.89 2.83
CA ALA A 224 -13.76 22.02 4.14
C ALA A 224 -13.75 20.70 4.94
N VAL A 225 -14.83 19.90 4.83
CA VAL A 225 -14.94 18.58 5.46
C VAL A 225 -13.93 17.61 4.83
N PHE A 226 -13.79 17.64 3.49
CA PHE A 226 -12.76 16.88 2.81
C PHE A 226 -11.35 17.26 3.24
N LEU A 227 -11.02 18.55 3.29
CA LEU A 227 -9.69 18.99 3.70
C LEU A 227 -9.37 18.58 5.16
N ARG A 228 -10.37 18.58 6.05
CA ARG A 228 -10.22 18.13 7.45
C ARG A 228 -10.04 16.61 7.56
N LEU A 229 -10.80 15.82 6.80
CA LEU A 229 -10.75 14.35 6.86
C LEU A 229 -9.61 13.75 6.02
N CYS A 230 -9.19 14.47 4.97
CA CYS A 230 -8.29 13.98 3.93
C CYS A 230 -6.91 14.65 3.92
N GLY A 231 -6.71 15.67 4.76
CA GLY A 231 -5.42 16.32 5.05
C GLY A 231 -4.49 15.45 5.88
#